data_AF-A0AA43FN05-F1
#
_entry.id   AF-A0AA43FN05-F1
#
_cell.length_a   1.000
_cell.length_b   1.000
_cell.length_c   1.000
_cell.angle_alpha   90.00
_cell.angle_beta   90.00
_cell.angle_gamma   90.00
#
_symmetry.space_group_name_H-M   'P 1'
#
loop_
_entity.id
_entity.type
_entity.pdbx_description
1 polymer ?
#
loop_
_entity_poly.entity_id
_entity_poly.type
_entity_poly.pdbx_seq_one_letter_code
_entity_poly.pdbx_strand_id
1 'polypeptide(L)'
;MSGSPDTETQTAPQRAVGVAIQNLTAARLGRGFVPLGVLFLWGVAGLVGGGAAPEAWTFVFGAVGAGGAGLAYGLRNVQLTFGNPRRPWMAVARVGGVIPPALGLYLFAWTGLRVVAMWTSAGAGMGGVASSLLGMWVLRNWWKLLEIESLAQHMTRDLELVGGGR
;
A
#
# COMPACT_ATOMS: atom_id res chain seq x y z
N MET A 1 -27.50 -36.28 -10.60
CA MET A 1 -26.93 -35.44 -9.51
C MET A 1 -25.43 -35.47 -9.64
N SER A 2 -24.83 -34.53 -10.40
CA SER A 2 -23.39 -34.44 -10.61
C SER A 2 -22.77 -33.60 -9.50
N GLY A 3 -22.12 -34.26 -8.54
CA GLY A 3 -21.17 -33.57 -7.68
C GLY A 3 -19.94 -33.22 -8.53
N SER A 4 -19.65 -31.93 -8.72
CA SER A 4 -18.37 -31.50 -9.27
C SER A 4 -17.28 -31.87 -8.26
N PRO A 5 -16.31 -32.74 -8.59
CA PRO A 5 -15.25 -33.14 -7.67
C PRO A 5 -14.20 -32.03 -7.42
N ASP A 6 -14.37 -30.84 -7.98
CA ASP A 6 -13.29 -29.84 -8.08
C ASP A 6 -13.04 -29.03 -6.80
N THR A 7 -13.67 -29.37 -5.68
CA THR A 7 -13.56 -28.58 -4.42
C THR A 7 -12.74 -29.24 -3.31
N GLU A 8 -12.36 -30.52 -3.44
CA GLU A 8 -11.75 -31.28 -2.34
C GLU A 8 -10.23 -31.39 -2.36
N THR A 9 -9.56 -30.90 -3.41
CA THR A 9 -8.10 -31.02 -3.58
C THR A 9 -7.38 -29.68 -3.74
N GLN A 10 -7.85 -28.61 -3.09
CA GLN A 10 -6.92 -27.57 -2.64
C GLN A 10 -6.03 -28.18 -1.57
N THR A 11 -4.93 -28.80 -2.00
CA THR A 11 -3.94 -29.46 -1.15
C THR A 11 -3.52 -28.53 -0.01
N ALA A 12 -3.36 -29.08 1.20
CA ALA A 12 -2.93 -28.38 2.41
C ALA A 12 -1.76 -27.35 2.23
N PRO A 13 -0.78 -27.55 1.32
CA PRO A 13 0.29 -26.57 1.07
C PRO A 13 -0.23 -25.25 0.48
N GLN A 14 -1.20 -25.27 -0.43
CA GLN A 14 -1.71 -24.06 -1.10
C GLN A 14 -2.44 -23.15 -0.11
N ARG A 15 -3.24 -23.74 0.80
CA ARG A 15 -3.88 -22.99 1.89
C ARG A 15 -2.86 -22.44 2.89
N ALA A 16 -1.82 -23.20 3.24
CA ALA A 16 -0.76 -22.73 4.13
C ALA A 16 0.00 -21.53 3.52
N VAL A 17 0.33 -21.58 2.23
CA VAL A 17 0.97 -20.48 1.50
C VAL A 17 0.04 -19.26 1.39
N GLY A 18 -1.25 -19.47 1.10
CA GLY A 18 -2.24 -18.39 1.05
C GLY A 18 -2.39 -17.65 2.39
N VAL A 19 -2.44 -18.38 3.51
CA VAL A 19 -2.49 -17.79 4.86
C VAL A 19 -1.19 -17.05 5.20
N ALA A 20 -0.03 -17.58 4.82
CA ALA A 20 1.24 -16.89 5.01
C ALA A 20 1.30 -15.57 4.23
N ILE A 21 0.88 -15.56 2.96
CA ILE A 21 0.80 -14.36 2.12
C ILE A 21 -0.20 -13.36 2.69
N GLN A 22 -1.35 -13.82 3.18
CA GLN A 22 -2.34 -12.96 3.83
C GLN A 22 -1.78 -12.31 5.09
N ASN A 23 -1.12 -13.06 5.97
CA ASN A 23 -0.52 -12.54 7.20
C ASN A 23 0.62 -11.55 6.90
N LEU A 24 1.46 -11.85 5.91
CA LEU A 24 2.52 -10.95 5.46
C LEU A 24 1.94 -9.66 4.87
N THR A 25 0.91 -9.77 4.03
CA THR A 25 0.23 -8.62 3.41
C THR A 25 -0.44 -7.76 4.48
N ALA A 26 -1.15 -8.37 5.44
CA ALA A 26 -1.80 -7.67 6.55
C ALA A 26 -0.78 -6.95 7.45
N ALA A 27 0.30 -7.64 7.84
CA ALA A 27 1.35 -7.06 8.69
C ALA A 27 2.11 -5.91 8.00
N ARG A 28 2.16 -5.90 6.66
CA ARG A 28 2.82 -4.85 5.88
C ARG A 28 1.89 -3.70 5.57
N LEU A 29 0.63 -3.97 5.24
CA LEU A 29 -0.41 -2.95 5.15
C LEU A 29 -0.50 -2.18 6.47
N GLY A 30 -0.60 -2.89 7.61
CA GLY A 30 -0.66 -2.27 8.93
C GLY A 30 0.52 -1.32 9.20
N ARG A 31 1.75 -1.72 8.86
CA ARG A 31 2.93 -0.84 8.96
C ARG A 31 2.92 0.31 7.95
N GLY A 32 2.35 0.09 6.76
CA GLY A 32 2.15 1.10 5.72
C GLY A 32 1.14 2.18 6.11
N PHE A 33 0.16 1.85 6.94
CA PHE A 33 -0.82 2.80 7.47
C PHE A 33 -0.26 3.75 8.52
N VAL A 34 0.85 3.41 9.20
CA VAL A 34 1.45 4.27 10.24
C VAL A 34 1.83 5.66 9.70
N PRO A 35 2.66 5.80 8.65
CA PRO A 35 2.98 7.13 8.12
C PRO A 35 1.75 7.87 7.58
N LEU A 36 0.77 7.16 7.03
CA LEU A 36 -0.48 7.76 6.55
C LEU A 36 -1.33 8.29 7.71
N GLY A 37 -1.40 7.56 8.83
CA GLY A 37 -2.07 8.01 10.05
C GLY A 37 -1.41 9.25 10.65
N VAL A 38 -0.08 9.29 10.67
CA VAL A 38 0.68 10.47 11.11
C VAL A 38 0.38 11.68 10.21
N LEU A 39 0.40 11.50 8.88
CA LEU A 39 0.05 12.55 7.92
C LEU A 39 -1.39 13.05 8.11
N PHE A 40 -2.34 12.14 8.30
CA PHE A 40 -3.73 12.49 8.53
C PHE A 40 -3.89 13.35 9.79
N LEU A 41 -3.33 12.90 10.93
CA LEU A 41 -3.40 13.64 12.19
C LEU A 41 -2.70 15.01 12.08
N TRP A 42 -1.57 15.06 11.37
CA TRP A 42 -0.86 16.32 11.15
C TRP A 42 -1.67 17.29 10.28
N GLY A 43 -2.31 16.80 9.22
CA GLY A 43 -3.24 17.59 8.40
C GLY A 43 -4.43 18.10 9.19
N VAL A 44 -5.07 17.24 10.00
CA VAL A 44 -6.18 17.64 10.89
C VAL A 44 -5.75 18.70 11.90
N ALA A 45 -4.59 18.54 12.53
CA ALA A 45 -4.05 19.53 13.45
C ALA A 45 -3.83 20.89 12.77
N GLY A 46 -3.35 20.90 11.52
CA GLY A 46 -3.23 22.12 10.71
C GLY A 46 -4.57 22.81 10.45
N LEU A 47 -5.60 22.03 10.10
CA LEU A 47 -6.96 22.55 9.86
C LEU A 47 -7.59 23.12 11.14
N VAL A 48 -7.46 22.43 12.28
CA VAL A 48 -8.03 22.85 13.56
C VAL A 48 -7.27 24.04 14.16
N GLY A 49 -5.96 24.13 13.93
CA GLY A 49 -5.10 25.21 14.40
C GLY A 49 -5.30 26.57 13.71
N GLY A 50 -6.32 26.73 12.87
CA GLY A 50 -6.67 27.99 12.21
C GLY A 50 -5.94 28.24 10.89
N GLY A 51 -5.07 27.33 10.45
CA GLY A 51 -4.37 27.41 9.16
C GLY A 51 -4.95 26.42 8.16
N ALA A 52 -6.03 26.80 7.46
CA ALA A 52 -6.56 26.05 6.33
C ALA A 52 -5.64 26.15 5.09
N ALA A 53 -4.35 25.91 5.28
CA ALA A 53 -3.37 25.87 4.21
C ALA A 53 -3.71 24.71 3.25
N PRO A 54 -3.59 24.91 1.92
CA PRO A 54 -3.86 23.88 0.93
C PRO A 54 -3.13 22.54 1.20
N GLU A 55 -1.96 22.61 1.84
CA GLU A 55 -1.16 21.45 2.23
C GLU A 55 -1.86 20.58 3.29
N ALA A 56 -2.56 21.19 4.26
CA ALA A 56 -3.26 20.46 5.31
C ALA A 56 -4.37 19.57 4.72
N TRP A 57 -5.11 20.09 3.74
CA TRP A 57 -6.11 19.31 2.99
C TRP A 57 -5.47 18.17 2.19
N THR A 58 -4.31 18.43 1.58
CA THR A 58 -3.58 17.41 0.81
C THR A 58 -3.10 16.29 1.72
N PHE A 59 -2.69 16.58 2.96
CA PHE A 59 -2.32 15.56 3.94
C PHE A 59 -3.52 14.72 4.36
N VAL A 60 -4.67 15.35 4.64
CA VAL A 60 -5.90 14.64 5.03
C VAL A 60 -6.42 13.75 3.90
N PHE A 61 -6.72 14.33 2.73
CA PHE A 61 -7.28 13.58 1.62
C PHE A 61 -6.27 12.66 0.95
N GLY A 62 -5.00 13.07 0.88
CA GLY A 62 -3.92 12.23 0.37
C GLY A 62 -3.72 11.00 1.23
N ALA A 63 -3.68 11.14 2.56
CA ALA A 63 -3.55 9.99 3.46
C ALA A 63 -4.72 9.02 3.35
N VAL A 64 -5.96 9.53 3.32
CA VAL A 64 -7.16 8.69 3.17
C VAL A 64 -7.17 7.98 1.80
N GLY A 65 -6.89 8.72 0.72
CA GLY A 65 -6.84 8.19 -0.64
C GLY A 65 -5.76 7.13 -0.81
N ALA A 66 -4.54 7.39 -0.33
CA ALA A 66 -3.44 6.44 -0.39
C ALA A 66 -3.71 5.21 0.51
N GLY A 67 -4.30 5.40 1.67
CA GLY A 67 -4.69 4.31 2.57
C GLY A 67 -5.73 3.40 1.94
N GLY A 68 -6.81 3.98 1.39
CA GLY A 68 -7.86 3.24 0.69
C GLY A 68 -7.34 2.52 -0.55
N ALA A 69 -6.52 3.19 -1.36
CA ALA A 69 -5.92 2.60 -2.55
C ALA A 69 -4.94 1.45 -2.21
N GLY A 70 -4.11 1.63 -1.19
CA GLY A 70 -3.20 0.58 -0.69
C GLY A 70 -3.96 -0.63 -0.16
N LEU A 71 -5.05 -0.41 0.60
CA LEU A 71 -5.92 -1.48 1.08
C LEU A 71 -6.56 -2.25 -0.08
N ALA A 72 -7.14 -1.54 -1.05
CA ALA A 72 -7.76 -2.13 -2.22
C ALA A 72 -6.74 -2.96 -3.03
N TYR A 73 -5.53 -2.45 -3.19
CA TYR A 73 -4.43 -3.15 -3.86
C TYR A 73 -4.03 -4.44 -3.13
N GLY A 74 -3.86 -4.37 -1.81
CA GLY A 74 -3.54 -5.55 -1.00
C GLY A 74 -4.66 -6.59 -0.99
N LEU A 75 -5.92 -6.17 -0.86
CA LEU A 75 -7.10 -7.04 -0.95
C LEU A 75 -7.19 -7.74 -2.31
N ARG A 76 -6.92 -7.02 -3.39
CA ARG A 76 -6.82 -7.60 -4.74
C ARG A 76 -5.78 -8.70 -4.77
N ASN A 77 -4.58 -8.45 -4.26
CA ASN A 77 -3.48 -9.42 -4.31
C ASN A 77 -3.82 -10.68 -3.51
N VAL A 78 -4.36 -10.52 -2.29
CA VAL A 78 -4.82 -11.65 -1.47
C VAL A 78 -5.89 -12.46 -2.21
N GLN A 79 -6.90 -11.83 -2.81
CA GLN A 79 -7.95 -12.54 -3.54
C GLN A 79 -7.41 -13.32 -4.74
N LEU A 80 -6.45 -12.74 -5.48
CA LEU A 80 -5.81 -13.42 -6.61
C LEU A 80 -4.99 -14.64 -6.15
N THR A 81 -4.28 -14.56 -5.02
CA THR A 81 -3.52 -15.69 -4.46
C THR A 81 -4.42 -16.86 -4.05
N PHE A 82 -5.65 -16.61 -3.62
CA PHE A 82 -6.64 -17.65 -3.32
C PHE A 82 -7.38 -18.19 -4.55
N GLY A 83 -6.96 -17.81 -5.77
CA GLY A 83 -7.58 -18.29 -7.02
C GLY A 83 -8.98 -17.71 -7.29
N ASN A 84 -9.37 -16.62 -6.60
CA ASN A 84 -10.67 -16.01 -6.84
C ASN A 84 -10.75 -15.40 -8.26
N PRO A 85 -11.92 -15.45 -8.91
CA PRO A 85 -12.11 -14.89 -10.24
C PRO A 85 -11.87 -13.37 -10.25
N ARG A 86 -11.28 -12.87 -11.35
CA ARG A 86 -11.00 -11.44 -11.53
C ARG A 86 -12.30 -10.64 -11.55
N ARG A 87 -12.40 -9.66 -10.66
CA ARG A 87 -13.54 -8.73 -10.57
C ARG A 87 -13.18 -7.36 -11.16
N PRO A 88 -14.14 -6.58 -11.70
CA PRO A 88 -13.86 -5.26 -12.30
C PRO A 88 -13.13 -4.28 -11.37
N TRP A 89 -13.47 -4.27 -10.08
CA TRP A 89 -12.82 -3.42 -9.09
C TRP A 89 -11.33 -3.73 -8.92
N MET A 90 -10.86 -4.94 -9.24
CA MET A 90 -9.44 -5.30 -9.17
C MET A 90 -8.60 -4.58 -10.21
N ALA A 91 -9.19 -4.19 -11.35
CA ALA A 91 -8.50 -3.34 -12.33
C ALA A 91 -8.32 -1.93 -11.77
N VAL A 92 -9.38 -1.38 -11.15
CA VAL A 92 -9.35 -0.08 -10.48
C VAL A 92 -8.35 -0.08 -9.33
N ALA A 93 -8.32 -1.13 -8.50
CA ALA A 93 -7.37 -1.28 -7.41
C ALA A 93 -5.91 -1.32 -7.92
N ARG A 94 -5.66 -1.99 -9.05
CA ARG A 94 -4.33 -2.02 -9.68
C ARG A 94 -3.87 -0.64 -10.10
N VAL A 95 -4.72 0.12 -10.78
CA VAL A 95 -4.41 1.50 -11.21
C VAL A 95 -4.27 2.42 -9.99
N GLY A 96 -5.16 2.28 -9.01
CA GLY A 96 -5.12 3.00 -7.74
C GLY A 96 -3.85 2.75 -6.92
N GLY A 97 -3.16 1.62 -7.13
CA GLY A 97 -1.84 1.35 -6.54
C GLY A 97 -0.77 2.39 -6.87
N VAL A 98 -0.98 3.27 -7.85
CA VAL A 98 -0.08 4.40 -8.13
C VAL A 98 -0.24 5.54 -7.11
N ILE A 99 -1.35 5.61 -6.37
CA ILE A 99 -1.64 6.71 -5.44
C ILE A 99 -0.63 6.75 -4.27
N PRO A 100 -0.34 5.64 -3.55
CA PRO A 100 0.67 5.68 -2.48
C PRO A 100 2.06 6.16 -2.91
N PRO A 101 2.67 5.68 -4.01
CA PRO A 101 3.98 6.20 -4.43
C PRO A 101 3.90 7.63 -4.96
N ALA A 102 2.81 8.04 -5.64
CA ALA A 102 2.64 9.43 -6.07
C ALA A 102 2.58 10.38 -4.86
N LEU A 103 1.84 10.02 -3.81
CA LEU A 103 1.82 10.79 -2.56
C LEU A 103 3.20 10.81 -1.90
N GLY A 104 3.90 9.69 -1.84
CA GLY A 104 5.25 9.61 -1.28
C GLY A 104 6.24 10.52 -2.00
N LEU A 105 6.20 10.57 -3.34
CA LEU A 105 7.02 11.47 -4.14
C LEU A 105 6.64 12.94 -3.94
N TYR A 106 5.35 13.25 -3.88
CA TYR A 106 4.86 14.60 -3.58
C TYR A 106 5.38 15.09 -2.22
N LEU A 107 5.28 14.24 -1.19
CA LEU A 107 5.77 14.54 0.16
C LEU A 107 7.28 14.73 0.19
N PHE A 108 8.01 13.87 -0.51
CA PHE A 108 9.46 13.91 -0.53
C PHE A 108 10.02 15.11 -1.30
N ALA A 109 9.62 15.27 -2.56
CA ALA A 109 10.23 16.23 -3.47
C ALA A 109 9.57 17.60 -3.40
N TRP A 110 8.24 17.67 -3.34
CA TRP A 110 7.51 18.93 -3.46
C TRP A 110 7.31 19.65 -2.14
N THR A 111 6.92 18.95 -1.08
CA THR A 111 6.75 19.56 0.25
C THR A 111 8.06 19.50 1.03
N GLY A 112 8.74 18.36 1.06
CA GLY A 112 9.97 18.21 1.84
C GLY A 112 11.16 18.98 1.27
N LEU A 113 11.64 18.57 0.09
CA LEU A 113 12.87 19.14 -0.49
C LEU A 113 12.74 20.63 -0.80
N ARG A 114 11.59 21.07 -1.30
CA ARG A 114 11.33 22.50 -1.58
C ARG A 114 11.37 23.36 -0.32
N VAL A 115 10.71 22.92 0.75
CA VAL A 115 10.67 23.70 2.01
C VAL A 115 12.04 23.73 2.68
N VAL A 116 12.79 22.63 2.62
CA VAL A 116 14.18 22.58 3.09
C VAL A 116 15.06 23.52 2.26
N ALA A 117 14.93 23.50 0.92
CA ALA A 117 15.74 24.34 0.04
C ALA A 117 15.43 25.84 0.18
N MET A 118 14.19 26.20 0.50
CA MET A 118 13.79 27.60 0.72
C MET A 118 14.16 28.13 2.11
N TRP A 119 14.53 27.25 3.05
CA TRP A 119 14.94 27.51 4.45
C TRP A 119 14.44 28.85 5.02
N THR A 120 13.12 29.00 5.12
CA THR A 120 12.51 30.27 5.53
C THR A 120 12.49 30.49 7.04
N SER A 121 12.49 29.39 7.81
CA SER A 121 12.58 29.39 9.27
C SER A 121 12.96 27.99 9.77
N ALA A 122 13.45 27.90 11.01
CA ALA A 122 13.76 26.61 11.63
C ALA A 122 12.52 25.69 11.71
N GLY A 123 11.34 26.25 12.01
CA GLY A 123 10.08 25.50 12.04
C GLY A 123 9.66 24.97 10.67
N ALA A 124 9.77 25.79 9.63
CA ALA A 124 9.49 25.36 8.26
C ALA A 124 10.50 24.29 7.79
N GLY A 125 11.79 24.49 8.05
CA GLY A 125 12.84 23.52 7.71
C GLY A 125 12.61 22.16 8.37
N MET A 126 12.25 22.13 9.65
CA MET A 126 11.90 20.88 10.35
C MET A 126 10.65 20.22 9.76
N GLY A 127 9.62 21.01 9.39
CA GLY A 127 8.43 20.49 8.70
C GLY A 127 8.76 19.88 7.33
N GLY A 128 9.68 20.49 6.59
CA GLY A 128 10.20 19.95 5.33
C GLY A 128 10.93 18.62 5.52
N VAL A 129 11.86 18.54 6.48
CA VAL A 129 12.58 17.29 6.79
C VAL A 129 11.61 16.19 7.20
N ALA A 130 10.64 16.48 8.07
CA ALA A 130 9.62 15.51 8.49
C ALA A 130 8.78 15.01 7.30
N SER A 131 8.39 15.91 6.39
CA SER A 131 7.66 15.56 5.16
C SER A 131 8.50 14.66 4.24
N SER A 132 9.80 14.95 4.09
CA SER A 132 10.72 14.09 3.33
C SER A 132 10.84 12.70 3.92
N LEU A 133 10.99 12.58 5.24
CA LEU A 133 11.10 11.28 5.92
C LEU A 133 9.80 10.48 5.79
N LEU A 134 8.63 11.12 5.94
CA LEU A 134 7.33 10.49 5.75
C LEU A 134 7.12 10.04 4.30
N GLY A 135 7.46 10.89 3.33
CA GLY A 135 7.40 10.53 1.91
C GLY A 135 8.28 9.34 1.56
N MET A 136 9.52 9.33 2.05
CA MET A 136 10.45 8.22 1.87
C MET A 136 9.97 6.94 2.58
N TRP A 137 9.33 7.05 3.74
CA TRP A 137 8.74 5.91 4.44
C TRP A 137 7.57 5.31 3.66
N VAL A 138 6.68 6.15 3.12
CA VAL A 138 5.57 5.71 2.24
C VAL A 138 6.13 4.97 1.02
N LEU A 139 7.14 5.53 0.35
CA LEU A 139 7.78 4.90 -0.82
C LEU A 139 8.43 3.57 -0.45
N ARG A 140 9.17 3.50 0.66
CA ARG A 140 9.81 2.27 1.12
C ARG A 140 8.79 1.18 1.46
N ASN A 141 7.68 1.54 2.09
CA ASN A 141 6.61 0.59 2.40
C ASN A 141 5.94 0.09 1.12
N TRP A 142 5.71 0.97 0.15
CA TRP A 142 5.14 0.61 -1.14
C TRP A 142 6.06 -0.32 -1.95
N TRP A 143 7.35 -0.02 -2.00
CA TRP A 143 8.35 -0.87 -2.65
C TRP A 143 8.35 -2.29 -2.09
N LYS A 144 8.30 -2.43 -0.76
CA LYS A 144 8.21 -3.74 -0.10
C LYS A 144 6.93 -4.51 -0.41
N LEU A 145 5.83 -3.83 -0.69
CA LEU A 145 4.60 -4.49 -1.13
C LEU A 145 4.75 -5.07 -2.54
N LEU A 146 5.46 -4.37 -3.44
CA LEU A 146 5.76 -4.87 -4.79
C LEU A 146 6.70 -6.09 -4.76
N GLU A 147 7.72 -6.08 -3.90
CA GLU A 147 8.61 -7.23 -3.70
C GLU A 147 7.85 -8.48 -3.26
N ILE A 148 6.89 -8.33 -2.33
CA ILE A 148 6.08 -9.46 -1.86
C ILE A 148 5.14 -9.98 -2.96
N GLU A 149 4.54 -9.09 -3.75
CA GLU A 149 3.72 -9.52 -4.89
C GLU A 149 4.55 -10.30 -5.91
N SER A 150 5.77 -9.84 -6.20
CA SER A 150 6.71 -10.57 -7.07
C SER A 150 7.04 -11.95 -6.50
N LEU A 151 7.39 -12.03 -5.21
CA LEU A 151 7.68 -13.30 -4.54
C LEU A 151 6.47 -14.26 -4.55
N ALA A 152 5.27 -13.75 -4.28
CA ALA A 152 4.04 -14.53 -4.31
C ALA A 152 3.75 -15.08 -5.72
N GLN A 153 3.98 -14.28 -6.78
CA GLN A 153 3.82 -14.73 -8.16
C GLN A 153 4.83 -15.82 -8.54
N HIS A 154 6.09 -15.70 -8.09
CA HIS A 154 7.11 -16.72 -8.33
C HIS A 154 6.78 -18.04 -7.62
N MET A 155 6.44 -18.00 -6.33
CA MET A 155 6.07 -19.20 -5.58
C MET A 155 4.82 -19.90 -6.12
N THR A 156 3.85 -19.14 -6.64
CA THR A 156 2.63 -19.70 -7.25
C THR A 156 2.97 -20.41 -8.56
N ARG A 157 3.83 -19.83 -9.41
CA ARG A 157 4.30 -20.49 -10.65
C ARG A 157 5.08 -21.76 -10.39
N ASP A 158 5.97 -21.78 -9.41
CA ASP A 158 6.77 -22.97 -9.10
C ASP A 158 5.87 -24.13 -8.61
N LEU A 159 4.82 -23.82 -7.84
CA LEU A 159 3.82 -24.81 -7.43
C LEU A 159 3.00 -25.35 -8.61
N GLU A 160 2.68 -24.53 -9.61
CA GLU A 160 2.03 -24.99 -10.85
C GLU A 160 2.94 -25.90 -11.68
N LEU A 161 4.24 -25.58 -11.77
CA LEU A 161 5.22 -26.40 -12.49
C LEU A 161 5.47 -27.75 -11.82
N VAL A 162 5.52 -27.78 -10.48
CA VAL A 162 5.70 -29.01 -9.70
C VAL A 162 4.40 -29.84 -9.64
N GLY A 163 3.24 -29.18 -9.61
CA GLY A 163 1.92 -29.83 -9.60
C GLY A 163 1.44 -30.34 -10.96
N GLY A 164 1.86 -29.69 -12.06
CA GLY A 164 1.52 -30.07 -13.44
C GLY A 164 2.44 -31.11 -14.08
N GLY A 165 3.46 -31.58 -13.36
CA GLY A 165 4.35 -32.67 -13.79
C GLY A 165 3.83 -34.08 -13.50
N ARG A 166 2.50 -34.28 -13.51
CA ARG A 166 1.85 -35.60 -13.37
C ARG A 166 1.02 -35.92 -14.60
#